data_AF-A0ABD3UFL1-F1
#
_entry.id   AF-A0ABD3UFL1-F1
#
_cell.length_a   1.000
_cell.length_b   1.000
_cell.length_c   1.000
_cell.angle_alpha   90.00
_cell.angle_beta   90.00
_cell.angle_gamma   90.00
#
_symmetry.space_group_name_H-M   'P 1'
#
loop_
_entity.id
_entity.type
_entity.pdbx_description
1 polymer ?
#
loop_
_entity_poly.entity_id
_entity_poly.type
_entity_poly.pdbx_seq_one_letter_code
_entity_poly.pdbx_strand_id
1 'polypeptide(L)'
;MEGRNGSDTYVVDYGYGAFNEINNLAKDEKDDHILLGILYDDLEIGVVGNDLIMISSHREHVTVRILNFLLGKRYQHLISTTSDGITMTLEPLFPYNTVLIVDKSYSSYSVTVDKSHSDLMTARKIKGSMLDKNYIEGGNRTLDIAGGKTDDTLHGGVLGNTINGLGGFDMIYGHDGNDVLIGGPGDDRLYGGQEHDTIFGGDGGNLIDGGTGINTIVFKGDGFNQMGVFVDLRTGKGSDADAEGDLYINIQNIFGSEYNDILHGNDNDNVIKGFQGNTYICPYGSNDILTGGEGIDVYDCSDATGRKEIWLDGDLEFSDLIVLDQIRINDTSFFLIENDLFITDISYGGADQL
;
A
#
# COMPACT_ATOMS: atom_id res chain seq x y z
N MET A 1 16.22 33.81 -16.12
CA MET A 1 16.09 32.91 -17.28
C MET A 1 14.61 32.79 -17.61
N GLU A 2 14.25 32.70 -18.88
CA GLU A 2 12.84 32.63 -19.32
C GLU A 2 12.63 31.35 -20.11
N GLY A 3 11.65 30.56 -19.70
CA GLY A 3 11.13 29.43 -20.45
C GLY A 3 10.35 29.92 -21.67
N ARG A 4 10.45 29.19 -22.75
CA ARG A 4 9.68 29.39 -23.98
C ARG A 4 8.94 28.08 -24.28
N ASN A 5 8.19 28.06 -25.38
CA ASN A 5 7.64 26.80 -25.85
C ASN A 5 8.76 25.84 -26.26
N GLY A 6 8.57 24.54 -26.08
CA GLY A 6 9.59 23.53 -26.24
C GLY A 6 9.97 22.89 -24.91
N SER A 7 11.08 22.17 -24.89
CA SER A 7 11.70 21.67 -23.66
C SER A 7 13.00 22.42 -23.49
N ASP A 8 13.06 23.28 -22.48
CA ASP A 8 14.21 24.08 -22.12
C ASP A 8 15.03 23.37 -21.02
N THR A 9 16.33 23.68 -20.95
CA THR A 9 17.21 23.16 -19.89
C THR A 9 18.01 24.30 -19.27
N TYR A 10 17.82 24.49 -17.97
CA TYR A 10 18.58 25.42 -17.13
C TYR A 10 19.68 24.65 -16.40
N VAL A 11 20.89 25.19 -16.36
CA VAL A 11 21.99 24.62 -15.59
C VAL A 11 22.42 25.66 -14.58
N VAL A 12 22.29 25.33 -13.29
CA VAL A 12 22.69 26.19 -12.19
C VAL A 12 23.73 25.45 -11.37
N ASP A 13 24.98 25.85 -11.54
CA ASP A 13 26.14 25.25 -10.88
C ASP A 13 26.78 26.24 -9.90
N TYR A 14 27.75 25.77 -9.14
CA TYR A 14 28.53 26.57 -8.22
C TYR A 14 29.14 27.81 -8.90
N GLY A 15 29.00 28.97 -8.25
CA GLY A 15 29.55 30.25 -8.75
C GLY A 15 28.64 31.06 -9.67
N TYR A 16 27.43 30.58 -10.01
CA TYR A 16 26.45 31.31 -10.85
C TYR A 16 25.71 32.47 -10.17
N GLY A 17 26.31 33.08 -9.13
CA GLY A 17 25.73 34.21 -8.40
C GLY A 17 24.61 33.82 -7.42
N ALA A 18 24.42 34.65 -6.39
CA ALA A 18 23.57 34.33 -5.24
C ALA A 18 22.05 34.33 -5.50
N PHE A 19 21.59 34.64 -6.73
CA PHE A 19 20.17 34.74 -7.06
C PHE A 19 19.90 34.42 -8.53
N ASN A 20 19.35 33.23 -8.80
CA ASN A 20 18.92 32.79 -10.13
C ASN A 20 17.40 32.81 -10.22
N GLU A 21 16.82 33.77 -10.94
CA GLU A 21 15.37 33.79 -11.17
C GLU A 21 15.03 33.10 -12.50
N ILE A 22 14.06 32.18 -12.47
CA ILE A 22 13.57 31.45 -13.65
C ILE A 22 12.07 31.71 -13.78
N ASN A 23 11.64 32.23 -14.92
CA ASN A 23 10.23 32.32 -15.27
C ASN A 23 9.90 31.17 -16.21
N ASN A 24 9.27 30.11 -15.69
CA ASN A 24 9.00 28.89 -16.45
C ASN A 24 7.68 28.95 -17.23
N LEU A 25 7.35 30.09 -17.83
CA LEU A 25 6.08 30.30 -18.51
C LEU A 25 6.08 29.71 -19.93
N ALA A 26 5.42 28.57 -20.14
CA ALA A 26 5.20 28.00 -21.49
C ALA A 26 3.71 27.77 -21.80
N LYS A 27 3.33 27.91 -23.08
CA LYS A 27 1.93 27.69 -23.53
C LYS A 27 1.63 26.23 -23.86
N ASP A 28 2.66 25.47 -24.23
CA ASP A 28 2.56 24.07 -24.65
C ASP A 28 2.76 23.09 -23.49
N GLU A 29 3.10 23.57 -22.29
CA GLU A 29 3.17 22.79 -21.05
C GLU A 29 4.13 21.58 -21.15
N LYS A 30 5.15 21.68 -22.00
CA LYS A 30 6.19 20.67 -22.11
C LYS A 30 7.14 20.76 -20.92
N ASP A 31 7.68 19.61 -20.53
CA ASP A 31 8.61 19.52 -19.42
C ASP A 31 9.92 20.26 -19.74
N ASP A 32 10.28 21.17 -18.84
CA ASP A 32 11.56 21.85 -18.79
C ASP A 32 12.40 21.25 -17.66
N HIS A 33 13.72 21.34 -17.80
CA HIS A 33 14.66 20.74 -16.86
C HIS A 33 15.51 21.82 -16.19
N ILE A 34 15.72 21.71 -14.88
CA ILE A 34 16.80 22.43 -14.18
C ILE A 34 17.79 21.43 -13.60
N LEU A 35 19.05 21.56 -13.98
CA LEU A 35 20.17 20.81 -13.42
C LEU A 35 20.85 21.67 -12.36
N LEU A 36 20.79 21.22 -11.12
CA LEU A 36 21.37 21.84 -9.94
C LEU A 36 22.71 21.18 -9.65
N GLY A 37 23.79 21.96 -9.61
CA GLY A 37 25.15 21.49 -9.29
C GLY A 37 25.35 21.08 -7.82
N ILE A 38 24.30 21.16 -7.00
CA ILE A 38 24.32 20.82 -5.58
C ILE A 38 23.80 19.41 -5.34
N LEU A 39 24.29 18.79 -4.27
CA LEU A 39 23.76 17.52 -3.77
C LEU A 39 22.35 17.74 -3.24
N TYR A 40 21.53 16.70 -3.26
CA TYR A 40 20.18 16.76 -2.73
C TYR A 40 20.13 17.03 -1.23
N ASP A 41 21.03 16.42 -0.46
CA ASP A 41 21.12 16.62 1.00
C ASP A 41 21.46 18.08 1.36
N ASP A 42 22.03 18.83 0.42
CA ASP A 42 22.35 20.24 0.57
C ASP A 42 21.19 21.16 0.10
N LEU A 43 20.11 20.63 -0.49
CA LEU A 43 19.01 21.40 -1.09
C LEU A 43 17.81 21.56 -0.14
N GLU A 44 17.44 22.82 0.09
CA GLU A 44 16.21 23.23 0.77
C GLU A 44 15.21 23.82 -0.24
N ILE A 45 13.92 23.50 -0.10
CA ILE A 45 12.84 23.99 -0.97
C ILE A 45 11.77 24.73 -0.16
N GLY A 46 11.58 26.00 -0.48
CA GLY A 46 10.57 26.86 0.13
C GLY A 46 9.62 27.49 -0.88
N VAL A 47 8.58 28.15 -0.38
CA VAL A 47 7.65 28.96 -1.19
C VAL A 47 7.55 30.35 -0.59
N VAL A 48 7.64 31.37 -1.43
CA VAL A 48 7.46 32.78 -1.04
C VAL A 48 6.49 33.46 -2.01
N GLY A 49 5.29 33.78 -1.53
CA GLY A 49 4.22 34.29 -2.38
C GLY A 49 3.77 33.24 -3.39
N ASN A 50 3.91 33.52 -4.69
CA ASN A 50 3.61 32.56 -5.77
C ASN A 50 4.86 31.84 -6.30
N ASP A 51 6.03 32.07 -5.71
CA ASP A 51 7.31 31.59 -6.24
C ASP A 51 7.81 30.39 -5.44
N LEU A 52 8.48 29.47 -6.14
CA LEU A 52 9.24 28.38 -5.55
C LEU A 52 10.69 28.82 -5.34
N ILE A 53 11.27 28.55 -4.18
CA ILE A 53 12.65 28.87 -3.86
C ILE A 53 13.40 27.56 -3.57
N MET A 54 14.56 27.38 -4.19
CA MET A 54 15.49 26.26 -3.99
C MET A 54 16.81 26.85 -3.51
N ILE A 55 17.30 26.44 -2.35
CA ILE A 55 18.49 27.03 -1.69
C ILE A 55 19.45 25.92 -1.29
N SER A 56 20.76 26.14 -1.48
CA SER A 56 21.78 25.28 -0.88
C SER A 56 22.20 25.78 0.51
N SER A 57 22.10 24.93 1.52
CA SER A 57 22.25 25.32 2.94
C SER A 57 23.67 25.15 3.50
N HIS A 58 24.53 24.32 2.90
CA HIS A 58 25.81 23.93 3.53
C HIS A 58 27.08 24.19 2.71
N ARG A 59 27.03 24.19 1.37
CA ARG A 59 28.21 24.41 0.51
C ARG A 59 27.87 25.29 -0.69
N GLU A 60 28.65 26.36 -0.87
CA GLU A 60 28.63 27.25 -2.04
C GLU A 60 27.21 27.64 -2.51
N HIS A 61 26.69 28.74 -1.95
CA HIS A 61 25.30 29.21 -2.11
C HIS A 61 24.77 29.18 -3.56
N VAL A 62 23.97 28.16 -3.88
CA VAL A 62 23.05 28.15 -5.01
C VAL A 62 21.67 28.55 -4.49
N THR A 63 21.12 29.63 -5.03
CA THR A 63 19.72 30.03 -4.80
C THR A 63 19.04 30.16 -6.14
N VAL A 64 17.94 29.43 -6.31
CA VAL A 64 17.07 29.49 -7.49
C VAL A 64 15.67 29.88 -7.05
N ARG A 65 15.08 30.86 -7.72
CA ARG A 65 13.70 31.30 -7.54
C ARG A 65 12.91 31.07 -8.82
N ILE A 66 11.95 30.17 -8.79
CA ILE A 66 11.02 29.93 -9.90
C ILE A 66 9.81 30.84 -9.72
N LEU A 67 9.70 31.83 -10.60
CA LEU A 67 8.71 32.89 -10.53
C LEU A 67 7.32 32.37 -10.91
N ASN A 68 6.31 32.80 -10.16
CA ASN A 68 4.89 32.54 -10.40
C ASN A 68 4.54 31.06 -10.52
N PHE A 69 5.38 30.19 -9.94
CA PHE A 69 5.21 28.75 -9.97
C PHE A 69 3.80 28.32 -9.56
N LEU A 70 3.17 29.00 -8.60
CA LEU A 70 1.82 28.66 -8.13
C LEU A 70 0.67 29.24 -8.97
N LEU A 71 0.93 29.98 -10.05
CA LEU A 71 -0.12 30.55 -10.92
C LEU A 71 -0.73 29.54 -11.90
N GLY A 72 -0.25 28.29 -11.93
CA GLY A 72 -0.88 27.17 -12.60
C GLY A 72 0.02 26.46 -13.60
N LYS A 73 -0.55 25.46 -14.30
CA LYS A 73 0.18 24.46 -15.10
C LYS A 73 1.21 25.02 -16.08
N ARG A 74 0.95 26.20 -16.65
CA ARG A 74 1.86 26.92 -17.54
C ARG A 74 3.17 27.41 -16.88
N TYR A 75 3.29 27.29 -15.57
CA TYR A 75 4.50 27.57 -14.80
C TYR A 75 5.03 26.30 -14.09
N GLN A 76 4.25 25.20 -14.08
CA GLN A 76 4.45 24.01 -13.24
C GLN A 76 4.87 22.78 -14.05
N HIS A 77 5.78 22.98 -15.00
CA HIS A 77 6.36 21.92 -15.84
C HIS A 77 7.89 21.95 -15.72
N LEU A 78 8.41 22.11 -14.50
CA LEU A 78 9.85 22.10 -14.23
C LEU A 78 10.23 20.82 -13.48
N ILE A 79 11.14 20.05 -14.07
CA ILE A 79 11.77 18.88 -13.48
C ILE A 79 13.15 19.31 -12.96
N SER A 80 13.38 19.16 -11.66
CA SER A 80 14.63 19.59 -11.02
C SER A 80 15.51 18.38 -10.74
N THR A 81 16.74 18.36 -11.26
CA THR A 81 17.71 17.29 -11.06
C THR A 81 18.93 17.82 -10.31
N THR A 82 19.30 17.19 -9.21
CA THR A 82 20.51 17.52 -8.43
C THR A 82 21.75 16.76 -8.93
N SER A 83 22.94 17.13 -8.47
CA SER A 83 24.21 16.63 -9.04
C SER A 83 24.50 15.16 -8.73
N ASP A 84 23.83 14.61 -7.71
CA ASP A 84 23.78 13.18 -7.37
C ASP A 84 22.69 12.41 -8.15
N GLY A 85 21.96 13.08 -9.06
CA GLY A 85 21.01 12.46 -9.98
C GLY A 85 19.58 12.39 -9.48
N ILE A 86 19.26 13.04 -8.35
CA ILE A 86 17.91 13.00 -7.78
C ILE A 86 16.99 13.97 -8.52
N THR A 87 15.89 13.45 -9.06
CA THR A 87 14.86 14.23 -9.75
C THR A 87 13.69 14.55 -8.83
N MET A 88 13.26 15.81 -8.82
CA MET A 88 12.08 16.30 -8.12
C MET A 88 11.13 16.93 -9.12
N THR A 89 9.88 16.49 -9.06
CA THR A 89 8.80 17.02 -9.87
C THR A 89 7.69 17.51 -8.95
N LEU A 90 7.08 18.64 -9.29
CA LEU A 90 5.97 19.21 -8.55
C LEU A 90 4.69 19.00 -9.36
N GLU A 91 3.87 18.02 -8.98
CA GLU A 91 2.62 17.76 -9.70
C GLU A 91 1.57 18.84 -9.39
N PRO A 92 0.89 19.40 -10.41
CA PRO A 92 -0.18 20.36 -10.23
C PRO A 92 -1.48 19.64 -9.78
N LEU A 93 -1.68 19.48 -8.47
CA LEU A 93 -2.98 19.04 -7.95
C LEU A 93 -3.91 20.22 -7.67
N PHE A 94 -5.11 20.12 -8.23
CA PHE A 94 -6.22 21.05 -8.01
C PHE A 94 -6.98 20.67 -6.73
N PRO A 95 -7.36 21.63 -5.85
CA PRO A 95 -6.93 23.01 -5.80
C PRO A 95 -5.56 23.10 -5.09
N TYR A 96 -4.65 23.83 -5.71
CA TYR A 96 -3.21 23.99 -5.44
C TYR A 96 -2.73 23.65 -4.02
N ASN A 97 -2.38 22.38 -3.83
CA ASN A 97 -1.41 21.98 -2.82
C ASN A 97 -0.17 21.53 -3.58
N THR A 98 0.96 22.20 -3.35
CA THR A 98 2.27 21.77 -3.85
C THR A 98 2.50 20.31 -3.44
N VAL A 99 2.61 19.42 -4.42
CA VAL A 99 2.90 18.01 -4.21
C VAL A 99 4.39 17.84 -4.44
N LEU A 100 5.18 17.80 -3.37
CA LEU A 100 6.56 17.37 -3.52
C LEU A 100 6.55 15.87 -3.82
N ILE A 101 7.03 15.51 -5.01
CA ILE A 101 7.34 14.13 -5.40
C ILE A 101 8.86 14.01 -5.41
N VAL A 102 9.35 13.05 -4.64
CA VAL A 102 10.74 12.64 -4.66
C VAL A 102 10.82 11.39 -5.50
N ASP A 103 11.49 11.45 -6.66
CA ASP A 103 11.68 10.27 -7.52
C ASP A 103 13.17 10.02 -7.73
N LYS A 104 13.67 8.95 -7.12
CA LYS A 104 15.06 8.51 -7.19
C LYS A 104 15.23 7.21 -7.96
N SER A 105 14.23 6.81 -8.76
CA SER A 105 14.19 5.50 -9.43
C SER A 105 15.43 5.19 -10.29
N TYR A 106 16.10 6.22 -10.81
CA TYR A 106 17.30 6.09 -11.66
C TYR A 106 18.62 6.31 -10.92
N SER A 107 18.59 6.61 -9.61
CA SER A 107 19.79 6.73 -8.78
C SER A 107 20.50 5.39 -8.72
N SER A 108 21.83 5.40 -8.88
CA SER A 108 22.68 4.23 -8.65
C SER A 108 23.14 4.09 -7.20
N TYR A 109 22.70 4.98 -6.32
CA TYR A 109 23.09 5.05 -4.91
C TYR A 109 21.87 4.86 -4.02
N SER A 110 22.13 4.27 -2.85
CA SER A 110 21.15 4.13 -1.76
C SER A 110 20.44 5.43 -1.46
N VAL A 111 19.14 5.36 -1.27
CA VAL A 111 18.32 6.51 -0.92
C VAL A 111 18.11 6.54 0.59
N THR A 112 18.38 7.68 1.21
CA THR A 112 17.87 7.98 2.55
C THR A 112 16.93 9.18 2.45
N VAL A 113 15.71 8.99 2.91
CA VAL A 113 14.71 10.04 3.15
C VAL A 113 14.23 9.84 4.58
N ASP A 114 14.52 10.79 5.46
CA ASP A 114 14.20 10.69 6.88
C ASP A 114 13.84 12.06 7.48
N LYS A 115 13.52 12.08 8.78
CA LYS A 115 13.20 13.31 9.53
C LYS A 115 14.30 14.37 9.56
N SER A 116 15.54 14.03 9.18
CA SER A 116 16.62 15.03 9.08
C SER A 116 16.43 15.94 7.86
N HIS A 117 15.65 15.52 6.87
CA HIS A 117 15.30 16.28 5.68
C HIS A 117 13.88 16.89 5.81
N SER A 118 13.77 18.00 6.57
CA SER A 118 12.48 18.59 6.98
C SER A 118 11.53 18.94 5.82
N ASP A 119 12.06 19.25 4.65
CA ASP A 119 11.27 19.63 3.47
C ASP A 119 10.54 18.42 2.87
N LEU A 120 11.07 17.20 3.11
CA LEU A 120 10.54 15.93 2.61
C LEU A 120 9.42 15.37 3.49
N MET A 121 9.28 15.88 4.72
CA MET A 121 8.14 15.59 5.59
C MET A 121 6.79 16.05 4.99
N THR A 122 6.84 16.85 3.92
CA THR A 122 5.66 17.32 3.19
C THR A 122 5.46 16.60 1.85
N ALA A 123 6.37 15.73 1.45
CA ALA A 123 6.27 14.96 0.22
C ALA A 123 5.07 14.03 0.27
N ARG A 124 4.25 14.04 -0.78
CA ARG A 124 3.08 13.15 -0.87
C ARG A 124 3.43 11.81 -1.48
N LYS A 125 4.41 11.79 -2.39
CA LYS A 125 4.90 10.57 -3.04
C LYS A 125 6.42 10.52 -2.96
N ILE A 126 6.95 9.37 -2.57
CA ILE A 126 8.38 9.12 -2.48
C ILE A 126 8.68 7.82 -3.22
N LYS A 127 9.61 7.85 -4.17
CA LYS A 127 10.12 6.66 -4.85
C LYS A 127 11.62 6.53 -4.63
N GLY A 128 12.04 5.39 -4.13
CA GLY A 128 13.42 5.01 -3.92
C GLY A 128 14.18 4.74 -5.21
N SER A 129 15.45 4.40 -5.08
CA SER A 129 16.28 3.84 -6.15
C SER A 129 15.80 2.45 -6.53
N MET A 130 15.73 2.17 -7.83
CA MET A 130 15.44 0.82 -8.32
C MET A 130 16.66 -0.12 -8.27
N LEU A 131 17.84 0.38 -7.92
CA LEU A 131 19.12 -0.31 -8.10
C LEU A 131 19.89 -0.51 -6.79
N ASP A 132 19.49 0.15 -5.71
CA ASP A 132 20.17 0.10 -4.42
C ASP A 132 19.18 0.34 -3.28
N LYS A 133 19.60 -0.02 -2.07
CA LYS A 133 18.75 -0.06 -0.88
C LYS A 133 18.21 1.32 -0.52
N ASN A 134 16.97 1.35 -0.06
CA ASN A 134 16.24 2.54 0.30
C ASN A 134 15.89 2.52 1.79
N TYR A 135 16.11 3.65 2.45
CA TYR A 135 15.55 3.96 3.75
C TYR A 135 14.64 5.17 3.57
N ILE A 136 13.32 4.96 3.73
CA ILE A 136 12.32 6.01 3.49
C ILE A 136 11.41 6.12 4.71
N GLU A 137 11.34 7.32 5.31
CA GLU A 137 10.33 7.70 6.27
C GLU A 137 9.35 8.69 5.67
N GLY A 138 8.08 8.29 5.61
CA GLY A 138 6.97 9.13 5.25
C GLY A 138 6.77 10.26 6.27
N GLY A 139 6.45 11.44 5.76
CA GLY A 139 6.06 12.58 6.58
C GLY A 139 4.54 12.70 6.76
N ASN A 140 4.11 13.80 7.38
CA ASN A 140 2.70 14.07 7.71
C ASN A 140 1.77 14.22 6.50
N ARG A 141 2.32 14.24 5.29
CA ARG A 141 1.56 14.38 4.03
C ARG A 141 1.82 13.25 3.05
N THR A 142 2.71 12.31 3.41
CA THR A 142 3.02 11.17 2.55
C THR A 142 1.79 10.31 2.43
N LEU A 143 1.56 9.83 1.21
CA LEU A 143 0.49 8.93 0.85
C LEU A 143 1.05 7.73 0.10
N ASP A 144 1.99 7.96 -0.82
CA ASP A 144 2.57 6.87 -1.61
C ASP A 144 4.07 6.74 -1.36
N ILE A 145 4.53 5.53 -1.08
CA ILE A 145 5.95 5.18 -0.97
C ILE A 145 6.21 4.00 -1.89
N ALA A 146 7.26 4.09 -2.70
CA ALA A 146 7.80 2.95 -3.42
C ALA A 146 9.28 2.79 -3.08
N GLY A 147 9.69 1.57 -2.78
CA GLY A 147 11.09 1.18 -2.65
C GLY A 147 11.76 1.03 -4.02
N GLY A 148 12.28 -0.16 -4.27
CA GLY A 148 13.17 -0.52 -5.37
C GLY A 148 13.24 -2.02 -5.58
N LYS A 149 14.22 -2.51 -6.35
CA LYS A 149 14.37 -3.96 -6.61
C LYS A 149 15.33 -4.65 -5.63
N THR A 150 15.63 -4.00 -4.52
CA THR A 150 16.62 -4.42 -3.53
C THR A 150 16.03 -4.22 -2.15
N ASP A 151 16.62 -4.88 -1.15
CA ASP A 151 16.15 -4.82 0.24
C ASP A 151 15.99 -3.38 0.77
N ASP A 152 14.76 -3.00 1.08
CA ASP A 152 14.40 -1.66 1.53
C ASP A 152 13.84 -1.64 2.95
N THR A 153 13.88 -0.45 3.57
CA THR A 153 13.19 -0.16 4.83
C THR A 153 12.29 1.04 4.62
N LEU A 154 10.99 0.79 4.65
CA LEU A 154 9.95 1.74 4.29
C LEU A 154 9.05 1.98 5.50
N HIS A 155 8.95 3.23 5.91
CA HIS A 155 8.05 3.67 6.96
C HIS A 155 7.02 4.62 6.36
N GLY A 156 5.74 4.33 6.58
CA GLY A 156 4.65 5.24 6.34
C GLY A 156 4.69 6.43 7.28
N GLY A 157 3.53 6.97 7.60
CA GLY A 157 3.37 8.17 8.39
C GLY A 157 2.15 8.09 9.30
N VAL A 158 1.44 9.22 9.41
CA VAL A 158 0.27 9.36 10.27
C VAL A 158 -1.06 9.34 9.50
N LEU A 159 -0.99 9.01 8.21
CA LEU A 159 -2.10 8.98 7.28
C LEU A 159 -2.11 7.61 6.63
N GLY A 160 -3.28 7.15 6.17
CA GLY A 160 -3.35 5.96 5.31
C GLY A 160 -2.45 6.10 4.08
N ASN A 161 -1.51 5.17 3.97
CA ASN A 161 -0.44 5.11 2.99
C ASN A 161 -0.60 3.92 2.06
N THR A 162 -0.19 4.07 0.81
CA THR A 162 0.12 2.96 -0.09
C THR A 162 1.63 2.80 -0.14
N ILE A 163 2.15 1.69 0.38
CA ILE A 163 3.58 1.41 0.46
C ILE A 163 3.89 0.16 -0.35
N ASN A 164 4.81 0.27 -1.30
CA ASN A 164 5.20 -0.82 -2.19
C ASN A 164 6.71 -1.08 -2.10
N GLY A 165 7.09 -2.23 -1.55
CA GLY A 165 8.49 -2.70 -1.46
C GLY A 165 9.13 -2.91 -2.83
N LEU A 166 8.31 -3.40 -3.76
CA LEU A 166 8.61 -3.82 -5.12
C LEU A 166 9.34 -5.15 -5.18
N GLY A 167 10.59 -5.27 -4.75
CA GLY A 167 11.19 -6.60 -4.64
C GLY A 167 12.54 -6.57 -3.96
N GLY A 168 12.99 -7.72 -3.47
CA GLY A 168 14.07 -7.78 -2.49
C GLY A 168 13.51 -8.19 -1.13
N PHE A 169 14.34 -8.24 -0.11
CA PHE A 169 13.88 -8.48 1.27
C PHE A 169 13.49 -7.14 1.89
N ASP A 170 12.21 -6.81 1.94
CA ASP A 170 11.73 -5.51 2.39
C ASP A 170 11.22 -5.53 3.83
N MET A 171 11.38 -4.40 4.50
CA MET A 171 10.83 -4.16 5.83
C MET A 171 9.91 -2.95 5.78
N ILE A 172 8.61 -3.19 5.85
CA ILE A 172 7.56 -2.19 5.62
C ILE A 172 6.77 -1.97 6.90
N TYR A 173 6.61 -0.70 7.30
CA TYR A 173 5.82 -0.27 8.46
C TYR A 173 4.78 0.75 8.01
N GLY A 174 3.49 0.46 8.17
CA GLY A 174 2.40 1.41 7.88
C GLY A 174 2.32 2.55 8.90
N HIS A 175 2.39 2.21 10.19
CA HIS A 175 2.24 3.09 11.36
C HIS A 175 0.79 3.45 11.68
N ASP A 176 0.35 4.71 11.51
CA ASP A 176 -1.02 5.11 11.83
C ASP A 176 -1.82 5.34 10.54
N GLY A 177 -3.06 4.87 10.52
CA GLY A 177 -3.99 5.09 9.42
C GLY A 177 -4.29 3.79 8.68
N ASN A 178 -5.37 3.78 7.89
CA ASN A 178 -5.68 2.61 7.07
C ASN A 178 -4.72 2.51 5.89
N ASP A 179 -3.73 1.62 6.00
CA ASP A 179 -2.66 1.46 5.02
C ASP A 179 -2.94 0.36 4.01
N VAL A 180 -2.27 0.45 2.85
CA VAL A 180 -2.15 -0.58 1.84
C VAL A 180 -0.67 -0.94 1.72
N LEU A 181 -0.29 -2.11 2.23
CA LEU A 181 1.08 -2.59 2.19
C LEU A 181 1.23 -3.65 1.11
N ILE A 182 2.25 -3.49 0.25
CA ILE A 182 2.57 -4.42 -0.83
C ILE A 182 4.04 -4.76 -0.68
N GLY A 183 4.37 -6.01 -0.30
CA GLY A 183 5.75 -6.48 -0.23
C GLY A 183 6.36 -6.59 -1.62
N GLY A 184 5.84 -7.53 -2.41
CA GLY A 184 6.36 -7.84 -3.73
C GLY A 184 7.09 -9.18 -3.71
N PRO A 185 8.02 -9.46 -4.64
CA PRO A 185 8.82 -10.67 -4.57
C PRO A 185 9.96 -10.54 -3.55
N GLY A 186 10.04 -11.49 -2.64
CA GLY A 186 11.03 -11.59 -1.57
C GLY A 186 10.41 -12.07 -0.28
N ASP A 187 11.24 -12.44 0.70
CA ASP A 187 10.73 -12.84 2.02
C ASP A 187 10.49 -11.57 2.86
N ASP A 188 9.36 -10.90 2.72
CA ASP A 188 9.18 -9.56 3.31
C ASP A 188 8.75 -9.57 4.77
N ARG A 189 8.95 -8.44 5.45
CA ARG A 189 8.38 -8.15 6.78
C ARG A 189 7.43 -6.97 6.69
N LEU A 190 6.14 -7.24 6.85
CA LEU A 190 5.07 -6.25 6.71
C LEU A 190 4.39 -6.03 8.07
N TYR A 191 4.39 -4.79 8.54
CA TYR A 191 3.77 -4.36 9.79
C TYR A 191 2.72 -3.29 9.48
N GLY A 192 1.44 -3.63 9.58
CA GLY A 192 0.29 -2.73 9.36
C GLY A 192 0.34 -1.53 10.30
N GLY A 193 0.03 -1.77 11.58
CA GLY A 193 0.22 -0.78 12.62
C GLY A 193 -1.07 -0.51 13.38
N GLN A 194 -1.59 0.71 13.29
CA GLN A 194 -2.87 1.09 13.87
C GLN A 194 -3.94 1.23 12.79
N GLU A 195 -5.18 0.98 13.17
CA GLU A 195 -6.37 1.06 12.29
C GLU A 195 -6.52 -0.16 11.37
N HIS A 196 -7.09 0.00 10.18
CA HIS A 196 -7.55 -1.11 9.34
C HIS A 196 -6.73 -1.20 8.06
N ASP A 197 -5.79 -2.14 8.04
CA ASP A 197 -4.83 -2.27 6.95
C ASP A 197 -5.24 -3.33 5.93
N THR A 198 -4.86 -3.10 4.68
CA THR A 198 -4.92 -4.07 3.58
C THR A 198 -3.51 -4.45 3.19
N ILE A 199 -3.18 -5.73 3.29
CA ILE A 199 -1.82 -6.22 3.10
C ILE A 199 -1.81 -7.20 1.92
N PHE A 200 -0.80 -7.07 1.08
CA PHE A 200 -0.43 -8.00 0.01
C PHE A 200 1.00 -8.45 0.32
N GLY A 201 1.16 -9.71 0.75
CA GLY A 201 2.48 -10.30 1.01
C GLY A 201 3.35 -10.27 -0.24
N GLY A 202 2.84 -10.87 -1.30
CA GLY A 202 3.59 -11.08 -2.54
C GLY A 202 4.36 -12.40 -2.50
N ASP A 203 5.18 -12.66 -3.51
CA ASP A 203 5.87 -13.94 -3.66
C ASP A 203 7.00 -14.07 -2.61
N GLY A 204 7.05 -15.16 -1.86
CA GLY A 204 8.11 -15.42 -0.87
C GLY A 204 7.53 -15.74 0.49
N GLY A 205 8.39 -16.12 1.44
CA GLY A 205 7.96 -16.47 2.80
C GLY A 205 7.89 -15.24 3.70
N ASN A 206 6.73 -14.60 3.75
CA ASN A 206 6.57 -13.31 4.41
C ASN A 206 6.25 -13.44 5.91
N LEU A 207 6.67 -12.45 6.70
CA LEU A 207 6.15 -12.23 8.05
C LEU A 207 5.20 -11.02 8.02
N ILE A 208 3.93 -11.28 8.27
CA ILE A 208 2.86 -10.30 8.16
C ILE A 208 2.21 -10.10 9.52
N ASP A 209 2.30 -8.89 10.06
CA ASP A 209 1.62 -8.48 11.29
C ASP A 209 0.70 -7.30 10.99
N GLY A 210 -0.62 -7.52 11.05
CA GLY A 210 -1.61 -6.46 10.86
C GLY A 210 -1.59 -5.38 11.94
N GLY A 211 -1.07 -5.68 13.13
CA GLY A 211 -1.12 -4.74 14.26
C GLY A 211 -2.50 -4.67 14.92
N THR A 212 -2.95 -3.47 15.28
CA THR A 212 -4.27 -3.27 15.90
C THR A 212 -5.36 -3.15 14.82
N GLY A 213 -6.63 -3.03 15.24
CA GLY A 213 -7.76 -2.88 14.32
C GLY A 213 -8.18 -4.17 13.62
N ILE A 214 -8.70 -4.03 12.40
CA ILE A 214 -9.29 -5.12 11.59
C ILE A 214 -8.57 -5.11 10.25
N ASN A 215 -7.67 -6.07 10.08
CA ASN A 215 -6.72 -6.13 8.99
C ASN A 215 -7.06 -7.24 8.01
N THR A 216 -6.81 -6.97 6.75
CA THR A 216 -7.18 -7.85 5.63
C THR A 216 -5.93 -8.25 4.86
N ILE A 217 -5.68 -9.56 4.75
CA ILE A 217 -4.70 -10.11 3.82
C ILE A 217 -5.38 -10.40 2.48
N VAL A 218 -4.73 -10.04 1.38
CA VAL A 218 -5.27 -10.17 0.02
C VAL A 218 -4.27 -10.91 -0.86
N PHE A 219 -4.76 -11.87 -1.63
CA PHE A 219 -3.95 -12.69 -2.53
C PHE A 219 -4.31 -12.46 -3.99
N LYS A 220 -3.33 -12.69 -4.85
CA LYS A 220 -3.51 -12.71 -6.30
C LYS A 220 -3.51 -14.13 -6.86
N GLY A 221 -2.89 -15.07 -6.15
CA GLY A 221 -2.62 -16.40 -6.65
C GLY A 221 -1.57 -16.40 -7.78
N ASP A 222 -1.32 -17.59 -8.33
CA ASP A 222 -0.37 -17.80 -9.41
C ASP A 222 -1.09 -17.87 -10.75
N GLY A 223 -1.10 -16.75 -11.47
CA GLY A 223 -1.73 -16.68 -12.79
C GLY A 223 -1.01 -17.45 -13.90
N PHE A 224 0.23 -17.89 -13.69
CA PHE A 224 0.93 -18.75 -14.64
C PHE A 224 0.47 -20.21 -14.51
N ASN A 225 0.33 -20.70 -13.28
CA ASN A 225 -0.10 -22.07 -13.01
C ASN A 225 -1.61 -22.20 -12.73
N GLN A 226 -2.34 -21.09 -12.67
CA GLN A 226 -3.77 -21.03 -12.29
C GLN A 226 -4.02 -21.68 -10.92
N MET A 227 -3.15 -21.37 -9.96
CA MET A 227 -3.20 -21.91 -8.60
C MET A 227 -3.60 -20.82 -7.62
N GLY A 228 -4.54 -21.15 -6.72
CA GLY A 228 -4.90 -20.30 -5.60
C GLY A 228 -3.99 -20.52 -4.40
N VAL A 229 -4.45 -20.08 -3.24
CA VAL A 229 -3.68 -20.08 -1.98
C VAL A 229 -4.29 -21.01 -0.94
N PHE A 230 -3.44 -21.52 -0.05
CA PHE A 230 -3.85 -22.06 1.24
C PHE A 230 -3.53 -21.06 2.35
N VAL A 231 -4.52 -20.70 3.16
CA VAL A 231 -4.39 -19.72 4.25
C VAL A 231 -5.06 -20.27 5.50
N ASP A 232 -4.36 -20.25 6.63
CA ASP A 232 -4.93 -20.62 7.93
C ASP A 232 -4.56 -19.61 9.02
N LEU A 233 -5.52 -18.76 9.38
CA LEU A 233 -5.34 -17.71 10.40
C LEU A 233 -5.30 -18.25 11.84
N ARG A 234 -5.74 -19.49 12.07
CA ARG A 234 -5.66 -20.13 13.40
C ARG A 234 -4.26 -20.64 13.69
N THR A 235 -3.59 -21.20 12.69
CA THR A 235 -2.17 -21.58 12.77
C THR A 235 -1.22 -20.45 12.41
N GLY A 236 -1.73 -19.41 11.75
CA GLY A 236 -0.99 -18.25 11.28
C GLY A 236 -0.06 -18.57 10.13
N LYS A 237 -0.47 -19.44 9.19
CA LYS A 237 0.39 -19.94 8.11
C LYS A 237 -0.27 -19.86 6.74
N GLY A 238 0.54 -19.58 5.73
CA GLY A 238 0.19 -19.69 4.31
C GLY A 238 1.02 -20.76 3.58
N SER A 239 0.46 -21.30 2.51
CA SER A 239 1.20 -22.07 1.50
C SER A 239 0.59 -21.89 0.11
N ASP A 240 1.33 -22.28 -0.91
CA ASP A 240 0.98 -22.18 -2.33
C ASP A 240 0.92 -20.74 -2.87
N ALA A 241 1.21 -20.58 -4.17
CA ALA A 241 1.23 -19.30 -4.88
C ALA A 241 1.94 -18.17 -4.11
N ASP A 242 1.29 -17.01 -3.96
CA ASP A 242 1.79 -15.83 -3.23
C ASP A 242 1.51 -15.88 -1.71
N ALA A 243 1.19 -17.06 -1.17
CA ALA A 243 1.11 -17.35 0.27
C ALA A 243 2.23 -18.31 0.74
N GLU A 244 3.11 -18.76 -0.16
CA GLU A 244 4.10 -19.81 0.12
C GLU A 244 5.09 -19.44 1.24
N GLY A 245 4.91 -20.05 2.41
CA GLY A 245 5.79 -19.84 3.56
C GLY A 245 5.43 -18.65 4.44
N ASP A 246 4.29 -18.00 4.17
CA ASP A 246 3.82 -16.85 4.92
C ASP A 246 3.46 -17.18 6.37
N LEU A 247 3.66 -16.20 7.25
CA LEU A 247 3.27 -16.19 8.64
C LEU A 247 2.36 -14.99 8.92
N TYR A 248 1.13 -15.27 9.38
CA TYR A 248 0.12 -14.25 9.65
C TYR A 248 -0.05 -14.02 11.16
N ILE A 249 0.01 -12.75 11.55
CA ILE A 249 -0.17 -12.27 12.93
C ILE A 249 -1.18 -11.11 12.88
N ASN A 250 -2.14 -11.10 13.81
CA ASN A 250 -3.15 -10.04 13.95
C ASN A 250 -3.94 -9.71 12.66
N ILE A 251 -4.25 -10.73 11.85
CA ILE A 251 -5.11 -10.62 10.67
C ILE A 251 -6.51 -11.15 11.01
N GLN A 252 -7.54 -10.44 10.57
CA GLN A 252 -8.95 -10.78 10.81
C GLN A 252 -9.66 -11.22 9.54
N ASN A 253 -9.27 -10.71 8.37
CA ASN A 253 -9.98 -10.96 7.12
C ASN A 253 -9.05 -11.57 6.07
N ILE A 254 -9.61 -12.41 5.21
CA ILE A 254 -8.90 -13.09 4.13
C ILE A 254 -9.65 -12.85 2.82
N PHE A 255 -8.99 -12.21 1.86
CA PHE A 255 -9.48 -12.14 0.48
C PHE A 255 -8.57 -13.02 -0.37
N GLY A 256 -9.13 -14.11 -0.89
CA GLY A 256 -8.49 -15.09 -1.75
C GLY A 256 -8.14 -14.54 -3.12
N SER A 257 -7.80 -15.45 -4.03
CA SER A 257 -7.35 -15.17 -5.38
C SER A 257 -8.48 -15.30 -6.40
N GLU A 258 -8.17 -15.22 -7.70
CA GLU A 258 -9.14 -15.58 -8.76
C GLU A 258 -9.14 -17.10 -9.07
N TYR A 259 -8.53 -17.92 -8.21
CA TYR A 259 -8.33 -19.36 -8.41
C TYR A 259 -8.85 -20.15 -7.20
N ASN A 260 -8.84 -21.48 -7.33
CA ASN A 260 -9.31 -22.35 -6.25
C ASN A 260 -8.46 -22.17 -4.98
N ASP A 261 -9.06 -21.57 -3.95
CA ASP A 261 -8.40 -21.32 -2.66
C ASP A 261 -8.90 -22.26 -1.56
N ILE A 262 -8.08 -22.40 -0.52
CA ILE A 262 -8.43 -23.02 0.75
C ILE A 262 -8.22 -21.97 1.85
N LEU A 263 -9.32 -21.44 2.38
CA LEU A 263 -9.32 -20.29 3.29
C LEU A 263 -9.86 -20.69 4.65
N HIS A 264 -8.98 -20.73 5.65
CA HIS A 264 -9.34 -21.02 7.03
C HIS A 264 -9.23 -19.75 7.89
N GLY A 265 -10.33 -19.38 8.53
CA GLY A 265 -10.42 -18.29 9.51
C GLY A 265 -9.73 -18.63 10.83
N ASN A 266 -10.18 -17.98 11.91
CA ASN A 266 -9.75 -18.25 13.28
C ASN A 266 -10.95 -18.17 14.26
N ASP A 267 -10.68 -18.10 15.55
CA ASP A 267 -11.76 -18.06 16.57
C ASP A 267 -12.27 -16.63 16.84
N ASN A 268 -11.90 -15.64 16.01
CA ASN A 268 -12.42 -14.27 16.04
C ASN A 268 -13.34 -14.02 14.84
N ASP A 269 -14.06 -12.90 14.85
CA ASP A 269 -14.88 -12.50 13.70
C ASP A 269 -14.02 -12.31 12.44
N ASN A 270 -14.35 -13.03 11.38
CA ASN A 270 -13.66 -12.98 10.09
C ASN A 270 -14.59 -12.55 8.95
N VAL A 271 -14.03 -11.81 8.00
CA VAL A 271 -14.60 -11.66 6.65
C VAL A 271 -13.74 -12.47 5.69
N ILE A 272 -14.31 -13.50 5.07
CA ILE A 272 -13.60 -14.40 4.16
C ILE A 272 -14.25 -14.33 2.78
N LYS A 273 -13.45 -14.01 1.75
CA LYS A 273 -13.89 -13.89 0.36
C LYS A 273 -13.02 -14.72 -0.58
N GLY A 274 -13.60 -15.63 -1.36
CA GLY A 274 -12.89 -16.47 -2.34
C GLY A 274 -12.79 -15.88 -3.76
N PHE A 275 -13.66 -14.93 -4.13
CA PHE A 275 -13.76 -14.34 -5.47
C PHE A 275 -14.12 -15.28 -6.63
N GLN A 276 -13.15 -15.96 -7.26
CA GLN A 276 -13.38 -16.85 -8.40
C GLN A 276 -12.77 -18.22 -8.15
N GLY A 277 -13.26 -19.23 -8.88
CA GLY A 277 -12.80 -20.60 -8.71
C GLY A 277 -13.55 -21.29 -7.57
N ASN A 278 -13.28 -22.58 -7.41
CA ASN A 278 -13.91 -23.38 -6.36
C ASN A 278 -13.16 -23.18 -5.05
N THR A 279 -13.77 -22.45 -4.12
CA THR A 279 -13.17 -22.08 -2.83
C THR A 279 -13.63 -23.04 -1.74
N TYR A 280 -12.71 -23.50 -0.90
CA TYR A 280 -13.03 -24.20 0.34
C TYR A 280 -12.80 -23.28 1.55
N ILE A 281 -13.86 -23.00 2.31
CA ILE A 281 -13.86 -22.05 3.43
C ILE A 281 -14.14 -22.78 4.75
N CYS A 282 -13.21 -22.67 5.71
CA CYS A 282 -13.44 -23.08 7.10
C CYS A 282 -13.48 -21.84 8.01
N PRO A 283 -14.65 -21.38 8.47
CA PRO A 283 -14.76 -20.18 9.30
C PRO A 283 -14.28 -20.35 10.75
N TYR A 284 -14.46 -21.54 11.34
CA TYR A 284 -14.26 -21.79 12.78
C TYR A 284 -15.17 -20.93 13.69
N GLY A 285 -14.62 -20.26 14.71
CA GLY A 285 -15.37 -19.66 15.80
C GLY A 285 -16.04 -18.33 15.46
N SER A 286 -16.75 -17.74 16.42
CA SER A 286 -17.26 -16.35 16.35
C SER A 286 -18.27 -16.05 15.23
N ASN A 287 -18.52 -14.77 14.92
CA ASN A 287 -19.46 -14.37 13.89
C ASN A 287 -18.72 -13.99 12.61
N ASP A 288 -18.99 -14.72 11.52
CA ASP A 288 -18.27 -14.52 10.26
C ASP A 288 -19.19 -14.15 9.11
N ILE A 289 -18.60 -13.44 8.15
CA ILE A 289 -19.19 -13.12 6.85
C ILE A 289 -18.39 -13.86 5.79
N LEU A 290 -19.04 -14.75 5.05
CA LEU A 290 -18.41 -15.67 4.12
C LEU A 290 -18.98 -15.46 2.71
N THR A 291 -18.09 -15.39 1.74
CA THR A 291 -18.45 -15.28 0.31
C THR A 291 -17.47 -16.13 -0.49
N GLY A 292 -17.95 -17.21 -1.10
CA GLY A 292 -17.14 -18.05 -1.99
C GLY A 292 -16.88 -17.35 -3.33
N GLY A 293 -17.94 -16.83 -3.95
CA GLY A 293 -17.88 -16.05 -5.19
C GLY A 293 -18.29 -16.88 -6.40
N GLU A 294 -17.66 -16.67 -7.56
CA GLU A 294 -17.92 -17.47 -8.76
C GLU A 294 -17.27 -18.85 -8.65
N GLY A 295 -18.06 -19.92 -8.73
CA GLY A 295 -17.54 -21.28 -8.71
C GLY A 295 -18.49 -22.24 -8.03
N ILE A 296 -17.98 -23.42 -7.71
CA ILE A 296 -18.62 -24.34 -6.76
C ILE A 296 -17.85 -24.23 -5.45
N ASP A 297 -18.42 -23.51 -4.50
CA ASP A 297 -17.76 -23.27 -3.22
C ASP A 297 -18.21 -24.25 -2.15
N VAL A 298 -17.33 -24.48 -1.19
CA VAL A 298 -17.58 -25.34 -0.03
C VAL A 298 -17.39 -24.53 1.24
N TYR A 299 -18.47 -24.34 1.99
CA TYR A 299 -18.43 -23.73 3.32
C TYR A 299 -18.45 -24.85 4.36
N ASP A 300 -17.28 -25.19 4.91
CA ASP A 300 -17.14 -26.22 5.94
C ASP A 300 -17.35 -25.66 7.34
N CYS A 301 -18.59 -25.72 7.79
CA CYS A 301 -19.03 -25.25 9.09
C CYS A 301 -19.08 -26.37 10.14
N SER A 302 -18.36 -27.49 9.93
CA SER A 302 -18.35 -28.64 10.85
C SER A 302 -17.87 -28.31 12.27
N ASP A 303 -16.84 -27.47 12.39
CA ASP A 303 -16.28 -26.99 13.65
C ASP A 303 -16.68 -25.54 13.96
N ALA A 304 -17.72 -25.02 13.30
CA ALA A 304 -18.12 -23.62 13.41
C ALA A 304 -18.90 -23.34 14.71
N THR A 305 -18.62 -22.19 15.35
CA THR A 305 -19.48 -21.65 16.43
C THR A 305 -19.92 -20.23 16.09
N GLY A 306 -20.91 -19.67 16.80
CA GLY A 306 -21.43 -18.33 16.50
C GLY A 306 -22.28 -18.26 15.22
N ARG A 307 -22.58 -17.04 14.75
CA ARG A 307 -23.41 -16.81 13.55
C ARG A 307 -22.54 -16.80 12.29
N LYS A 308 -22.91 -17.60 11.29
CA LYS A 308 -22.31 -17.53 9.94
C LYS A 308 -23.29 -16.87 8.97
N GLU A 309 -22.89 -15.74 8.42
CA GLU A 309 -23.57 -15.02 7.36
C GLU A 309 -22.92 -15.39 6.04
N ILE A 310 -23.60 -16.20 5.24
CA ILE A 310 -23.09 -16.70 3.96
C ILE A 310 -23.81 -15.94 2.84
N TRP A 311 -23.04 -15.15 2.10
CA TRP A 311 -23.52 -14.44 0.92
C TRP A 311 -23.25 -15.30 -0.32
N LEU A 312 -24.34 -15.74 -0.94
CA LEU A 312 -24.31 -16.53 -2.18
C LEU A 312 -24.46 -15.54 -3.34
N ASP A 313 -23.46 -14.68 -3.54
CA ASP A 313 -23.45 -13.65 -4.59
C ASP A 313 -22.84 -14.13 -5.92
N GLY A 314 -22.45 -15.41 -5.99
CA GLY A 314 -21.95 -16.11 -7.16
C GLY A 314 -23.04 -16.61 -8.10
N ASP A 315 -22.78 -16.47 -9.39
CA ASP A 315 -23.52 -16.92 -10.57
C ASP A 315 -24.65 -17.97 -10.38
N LEU A 316 -25.83 -17.70 -10.96
CA LEU A 316 -27.02 -18.57 -10.90
C LEU A 316 -26.84 -19.95 -11.59
N GLU A 317 -25.66 -20.22 -12.17
CA GLU A 317 -25.35 -21.43 -12.93
C GLU A 317 -24.68 -22.54 -12.12
N PHE A 318 -24.13 -22.22 -10.93
CA PHE A 318 -23.43 -23.19 -10.08
C PHE A 318 -24.12 -23.37 -8.72
N SER A 319 -23.79 -24.47 -8.03
CA SER A 319 -24.40 -24.81 -6.74
C SER A 319 -23.31 -24.95 -5.70
N ASP A 320 -23.36 -24.12 -4.66
CA ASP A 320 -22.48 -24.22 -3.51
C ASP A 320 -22.87 -25.37 -2.57
N LEU A 321 -21.89 -25.82 -1.80
CA LEU A 321 -22.05 -26.84 -0.77
C LEU A 321 -21.77 -26.25 0.61
N ILE A 322 -22.69 -26.47 1.54
CA ILE A 322 -22.48 -26.14 2.96
C ILE A 322 -22.35 -27.47 3.71
N VAL A 323 -21.20 -27.69 4.32
CA VAL A 323 -20.93 -28.87 5.14
C VAL A 323 -21.18 -28.50 6.60
N LEU A 324 -21.96 -29.35 7.27
CA LEU A 324 -22.31 -29.20 8.67
C LEU A 324 -22.10 -30.56 9.33
N ASP A 325 -21.25 -30.61 10.35
CA ASP A 325 -21.15 -31.74 11.28
C ASP A 325 -21.70 -31.27 12.63
N GLN A 326 -22.10 -32.20 13.50
CA GLN A 326 -22.63 -31.91 14.83
C GLN A 326 -23.88 -31.01 14.88
N ILE A 327 -24.73 -31.02 13.84
CA ILE A 327 -26.03 -30.33 13.91
C ILE A 327 -26.87 -30.95 15.04
N ARG A 328 -26.96 -30.24 16.18
CA ARG A 328 -28.04 -30.47 17.12
C ARG A 328 -29.26 -29.80 16.51
N ILE A 329 -30.16 -30.60 15.93
CA ILE A 329 -31.39 -30.15 15.25
C ILE A 329 -32.22 -29.16 16.11
N ASN A 330 -32.06 -29.17 17.44
CA ASN A 330 -32.77 -28.29 18.37
C ASN A 330 -32.08 -26.95 18.65
N ASP A 331 -30.78 -26.84 18.37
CA ASP A 331 -29.97 -25.67 18.71
C ASP A 331 -29.57 -24.88 17.44
N THR A 332 -29.60 -25.50 16.26
CA THR A 332 -29.30 -24.81 14.99
C THR A 332 -30.55 -24.22 14.33
N SER A 333 -30.52 -22.93 14.00
CA SER A 333 -31.57 -22.27 13.18
C SER A 333 -31.02 -21.86 11.82
N PHE A 334 -31.83 -22.11 10.79
CA PHE A 334 -31.61 -21.66 9.42
C PHE A 334 -32.68 -20.66 9.04
N PHE A 335 -32.29 -19.51 8.52
CA PHE A 335 -33.25 -18.57 7.96
C PHE A 335 -32.64 -17.84 6.78
N LEU A 336 -33.50 -17.50 5.82
CA LEU A 336 -33.15 -16.70 4.66
C LEU A 336 -33.63 -15.27 4.90
N ILE A 337 -32.76 -14.29 4.66
CA ILE A 337 -33.16 -12.88 4.55
C ILE A 337 -32.74 -12.46 3.15
N GLU A 338 -33.72 -12.07 2.32
CA GLU A 338 -33.52 -11.84 0.90
C GLU A 338 -32.95 -13.09 0.19
N ASN A 339 -31.68 -13.05 -0.22
CA ASN A 339 -30.98 -14.17 -0.88
C ASN A 339 -29.87 -14.80 -0.01
N ASP A 340 -29.70 -14.33 1.23
CA ASP A 340 -28.59 -14.73 2.09
C ASP A 340 -29.04 -15.81 3.09
N LEU A 341 -28.19 -16.82 3.29
CA LEU A 341 -28.43 -17.89 4.27
C LEU A 341 -27.73 -17.55 5.59
N PHE A 342 -28.53 -17.54 6.66
CA PHE A 342 -28.04 -17.39 8.01
C PHE A 342 -28.10 -18.72 8.74
N ILE A 343 -26.98 -19.09 9.35
CA ILE A 343 -26.85 -20.28 10.20
C ILE A 343 -26.43 -19.78 11.59
N THR A 344 -27.19 -20.19 12.61
CA THR A 344 -26.86 -19.87 14.01
C THR A 344 -27.01 -21.11 14.88
N ASP A 345 -26.06 -21.31 15.80
CA ASP A 345 -26.15 -22.28 16.90
C ASP A 345 -26.52 -21.55 18.20
N ILE A 346 -27.67 -21.88 18.78
CA ILE A 346 -28.28 -21.27 19.98
C ILE A 346 -27.70 -21.90 21.27
N SER A 347 -26.73 -22.81 21.17
CA SER A 347 -26.23 -23.60 22.31
C SER A 347 -25.41 -22.84 23.37
N TYR A 348 -25.36 -21.50 23.36
CA TYR A 348 -24.73 -20.67 24.41
C TYR A 348 -25.71 -19.72 25.12
N GLY A 349 -26.64 -20.31 25.87
CA GLY A 349 -27.30 -19.67 27.01
C GLY A 349 -26.80 -20.31 28.31
N GLY A 350 -25.73 -19.76 28.90
CA GLY A 350 -25.21 -20.20 30.19
C GLY A 350 -26.30 -20.16 31.26
N ALA A 351 -26.84 -21.32 31.60
CA ALA A 351 -27.56 -21.54 32.83
C ALA A 351 -26.54 -21.63 33.97
N ASP A 352 -26.06 -20.47 34.43
CA ASP A 352 -25.43 -20.31 35.74
C ASP A 352 -25.30 -18.81 36.06
N GLN A 353 -26.39 -18.18 36.53
CA GLN A 353 -26.42 -17.43 37.78
C GLN A 353 -27.85 -17.48 38.35
N LEU A 354 -27.92 -17.99 39.58
CA LEU A 354 -29.10 -18.18 40.43
C LEU A 354 -29.91 -16.91 40.69
#